data_AF-A0A6N7AUJ0-F1
#
_entry.id   AF-A0A6N7AUJ0-F1
#
_cell.length_a   1.000
_cell.length_b   1.000
_cell.length_c   1.000
_cell.angle_alpha   90.00
_cell.angle_beta   90.00
_cell.angle_gamma   90.00
#
_symmetry.space_group_name_H-M   'P 1'
#
loop_
_entity.id
_entity.type
_entity.pdbx_description
1 polymer ?
#
loop_
_entity_poly.entity_id
_entity_poly.type
_entity_poly.pdbx_seq_one_letter_code
_entity_poly.pdbx_strand_id
1 'polypeptide(L)' 'MKTLGRLINRLDTLMASAAFAEEGEFDTAREILRDANSQNERATKRVDRPQPRSVVHNARNK' A
#
# COMPACT_ATOMS: atom_id res chain seq x y z
N MET A 1 3.86 4.31 15.48
CA MET A 1 4.78 4.57 14.34
C MET A 1 4.17 4.30 12.96
N LYS A 2 3.21 3.36 12.77
CA LYS A 2 2.63 3.04 11.45
C LYS A 2 1.87 4.18 10.77
N THR A 3 1.31 5.11 11.55
CA THR A 3 0.55 6.28 11.06
C THR A 3 1.45 7.34 10.44
N LEU A 4 2.63 7.58 11.00
CA LEU A 4 3.59 8.56 10.50
C LEU A 4 4.17 8.12 9.16
N GLY A 5 4.54 6.84 9.01
CA GLY A 5 5.02 6.30 7.73
C GLY A 5 3.99 6.40 6.60
N ARG A 6 2.70 6.22 6.91
CA ARG A 6 1.63 6.40 5.91
C ARG A 6 1.47 7.87 5.49
N LEU A 7 1.72 8.81 6.39
CA LEU A 7 1.66 10.25 6.10
C LEU A 7 2.82 10.66 5.20
N ILE A 8 4.03 10.18 5.49
CA ILE A 8 5.24 10.41 4.69
C ILE A 8 5.04 9.86 3.27
N ASN A 9 4.59 8.62 3.12
CA ASN A 9 4.34 8.04 1.79
C ASN A 9 3.29 8.81 0.97
N ARG A 10 2.28 9.40 1.63
CA ARG A 10 1.29 10.26 0.96
C ARG A 10 1.92 11.55 0.47
N LEU A 11 2.78 12.16 1.28
CA LEU A 11 3.49 13.38 0.89
C LEU A 11 4.39 13.12 -0.32
N ASP A 12 5.16 12.03 -0.31
CA ASP A 12 6.03 11.66 -1.44
C ASP A 12 5.23 11.46 -2.74
N THR A 13 4.07 10.80 -2.64
CA THR A 13 3.17 10.63 -3.79
C THR A 13 2.68 11.96 -4.35
N LEU A 14 2.30 12.90 -3.47
CA LEU A 14 1.82 14.22 -3.87
C LEU A 14 2.94 15.04 -4.52
N MET A 15 4.15 14.99 -3.97
CA MET A 15 5.32 15.67 -4.54
C MET A 15 5.67 15.11 -5.92
N ALA A 16 5.65 13.79 -6.09
CA ALA A 16 5.86 13.16 -7.39
C ALA A 16 4.79 13.59 -8.40
N SER A 17 3.50 13.49 -8.02
CA SER A 17 2.40 13.92 -8.88
C SER A 17 2.49 15.41 -9.25
N ALA A 18 2.92 16.27 -8.33
CA ALA A 18 3.07 17.70 -8.59
C ALA A 18 4.17 17.98 -9.63
N ALA A 19 5.33 17.31 -9.51
CA ALA A 19 6.42 17.46 -10.48
C ALA A 19 5.99 17.12 -11.92
N PHE A 20 5.28 16.02 -12.12
CA PHE A 20 4.75 15.67 -13.44
C PHE A 20 3.69 16.67 -13.94
N ALA A 21 2.84 17.18 -13.05
CA ALA A 21 1.85 18.19 -13.43
C ALA A 21 2.51 19.53 -13.80
N GLU A 22 3.60 19.91 -13.14
CA GLU A 22 4.40 21.11 -13.46
C GLU A 22 5.07 21.00 -14.84
N GLU A 23 5.44 19.78 -15.26
CA GLU A 23 5.98 19.50 -16.60
C GLU A 23 4.87 19.37 -17.67
N GLY A 24 3.59 19.46 -17.29
CA GLY A 24 2.43 19.35 -18.18
C GLY A 24 1.95 17.93 -18.43
N GLU A 25 2.55 16.94 -17.76
CA GLU A 25 2.14 15.52 -17.82
C GLU A 25 0.97 15.23 -16.87
N PHE A 26 -0.19 15.80 -17.18
CA PHE A 26 -1.38 15.66 -16.33
C PHE A 26 -1.92 14.23 -16.24
N ASP A 27 -1.79 13.44 -17.31
CA ASP A 27 -2.21 12.04 -17.31
C ASP A 27 -1.35 11.21 -16.36
N THR A 28 -0.02 11.38 -16.42
CA THR A 28 0.94 10.72 -15.52
C THR A 28 0.70 11.14 -14.06
N ALA A 29 0.53 12.44 -13.80
CA ALA A 29 0.21 12.95 -12.47
C ALA A 29 -1.07 12.32 -11.91
N ARG A 30 -2.12 12.21 -12.73
CA ARG A 30 -3.40 11.61 -12.34
C ARG A 30 -3.28 10.11 -12.08
N GLU A 31 -2.48 9.39 -12.86
CA GLU A 31 -2.22 7.96 -12.66
C GLU A 31 -1.51 7.70 -11.33
N ILE A 32 -0.48 8.48 -10.99
CA ILE A 32 0.24 8.39 -9.72
C ILE A 32 -0.71 8.50 -8.51
N LEU A 33 -1.63 9.47 -8.54
CA LEU A 33 -2.62 9.65 -7.47
C LEU A 33 -3.61 8.49 -7.38
N ARG A 34 -4.02 7.94 -8.54
CA ARG A 34 -4.97 6.81 -8.61
C ARG A 34 -4.35 5.54 -8.05
N ASP A 35 -3.09 5.28 -8.36
CA ASP A 35 -2.37 4.10 -7.90
C ASP A 35 -2.09 4.16 -6.39
N ALA A 36 -1.76 5.34 -5.86
CA ALA A 36 -1.57 5.54 -4.42
C ALA A 36 -2.85 5.31 -3.59
N ASN A 37 -4.03 5.62 -4.14
CA ASN A 37 -5.30 5.26 -3.52
C ASN A 37 -5.55 3.75 -3.56
N SER A 38 -5.28 3.11 -4.69
CA SER A 38 -5.44 1.65 -4.87
C SER A 38 -4.53 0.82 -3.95
N GLN A 39 -3.31 1.32 -3.67
CA GLN A 39 -2.36 0.71 -2.75
C GLN A 39 -2.87 0.74 -1.29
N ASN A 40 -3.55 1.82 -0.88
CA ASN A 40 -4.13 1.91 0.46
C ASN A 40 -5.28 0.91 0.67
N GLU A 41 -6.10 0.66 -0.34
CA GLU A 41 -7.19 -0.33 -0.28
C GLU A 41 -6.68 -1.78 -0.23
N ARG A 42 -5.56 -2.08 -0.92
CA ARG A 42 -4.92 -3.40 -0.84
C ARG A 42 -4.27 -3.65 0.51
N ALA A 43 -3.72 -2.61 1.15
CA ALA A 43 -3.14 -2.71 2.48
C ALA A 43 -4.19 -2.98 3.57
N THR A 44 -5.40 -2.41 3.47
CA THR A 44 -6.49 -2.69 4.41
C THR A 44 -7.08 -4.09 4.22
N LYS A 45 -7.25 -4.56 2.98
CA LYS A 45 -7.73 -5.93 2.71
C LYS A 45 -6.82 -7.04 3.23
N ARG A 46 -5.50 -6.82 3.32
CA ARG A 46 -4.57 -7.81 3.87
C ARG A 46 -4.69 -8.02 5.38
N VAL A 47 -5.32 -7.08 6.10
CA VAL A 47 -5.51 -7.18 7.55
C VAL A 47 -6.75 -8.01 7.92
N ASP A 48 -7.71 -8.15 6.99
CA ASP A 48 -8.99 -8.84 7.23
C ASP A 48 -9.01 -10.31 6.79
N ARG A 49 -7.91 -10.86 6.25
CA ARG A 49 -7.83 -12.30 5.96
C ARG A 49 -7.40 -13.04 7.22
N PRO A 50 -8.29 -13.76 7.94
CA PRO A 50 -7.84 -14.67 8.97
C PRO A 50 -6.89 -15.67 8.31
N GLN A 51 -5.64 -15.67 8.75
CA GLN A 51 -4.69 -16.71 8.36
C GLN A 51 -5.30 -18.05 8.77
N PRO A 52 -5.55 -19.00 7.84
CA PRO A 52 -5.86 -20.35 8.27
C PRO A 52 -4.61 -20.82 9.02
N ARG A 53 -4.73 -20.97 10.34
CA ARG A 53 -3.72 -21.62 11.16
C ARG A 53 -3.54 -23.00 10.54
N SER A 54 -2.48 -23.19 9.74
CA SER A 54 -2.09 -24.51 9.29
C SER A 54 -1.72 -25.26 10.57
N VAL A 55 -2.65 -26.07 11.06
CA VAL A 55 -2.44 -26.96 12.19
C VAL A 55 -1.49 -28.05 11.69
N VAL A 56 -0.19 -27.79 11.76
CA VAL A 56 0.81 -28.85 11.61
C VAL A 56 0.69 -29.70 12.86
N HIS A 57 -0.09 -30.78 12.75
CA HIS A 57 -0.16 -31.82 13.76
C HIS A 57 1.24 -32.40 13.92
N ASN A 58 1.77 -32.23 15.13
CA ASN A 58 3.04 -32.76 15.58
C ASN A 58 2.97 -34.29 15.57
N ALA A 59 3.46 -34.92 14.50
CA ALA A 59 3.51 -36.37 14.38
C ALA A 59 4.81 -36.89 15.00
N ARG A 60 4.68 -37.21 16.29
CA ARG A 60 5.10 -38.48 16.90
C ARG A 60 6.61 -38.69 17.18
N ASN A 61 6.95 -38.52 18.46
CA ASN A 61 7.95 -39.32 19.18
C ASN A 61 7.73 -40.83 18.95
N LYS A 62 8.74 -41.55 18.47
CA LYS A 62 9.46 -42.63 19.18
C LYS A 62 10.51 -43.27 18.27
#